data_AF-A0A2D4HBM5-F1
#
_entry.id   AF-A0A2D4HBM5-F1
#
_cell.length_a   1.000
_cell.length_b   1.000
_cell.length_c   1.000
_cell.angle_alpha   90.00
_cell.angle_beta   90.00
_cell.angle_gamma   90.00
#
_symmetry.space_group_name_H-M   'P 1'
#
loop_
_entity.id
_entity.type
_entity.pdbx_description
1 polymer ?
#
loop_
_entity_poly.entity_id
_entity_poly.type
_entity_poly.pdbx_seq_one_letter_code
_entity_poly.pdbx_strand_id
1 'polypeptide(L)'
;SRCLLVMGRKKKKQLKPWCWYCNRDFDDEKILIQHQKAKHFKCHICHKKLYTGPGLAIHCMQVHKETIDAVPNAIPGRTDIELEIYGMEGIPEKDMDERRRLLEQKTQGKWKHFLIFILNLCNMIPL
;
A
#
# COMPACT_ATOMS: atom_id res chain seq x y z
N SER A 1 -15.19 45.87 -6.56
CA SER A 1 -13.94 45.12 -6.34
C SER A 1 -14.25 43.67 -6.03
N ARG A 2 -14.00 42.76 -6.98
CA ARG A 2 -14.41 41.35 -6.89
C ARG A 2 -13.32 40.56 -6.15
N CYS A 3 -13.60 40.17 -4.92
CA CYS A 3 -12.72 39.33 -4.11
C CYS A 3 -12.63 37.94 -4.78
N LEU A 4 -11.52 37.65 -5.47
CA LEU A 4 -11.19 36.30 -5.89
C LEU A 4 -10.88 35.48 -4.63
N LEU A 5 -11.83 34.63 -4.23
CA LEU A 5 -11.57 33.54 -3.30
C LEU A 5 -10.55 32.61 -3.97
N VAL A 6 -9.29 32.73 -3.57
CA VAL A 6 -8.24 31.76 -3.89
C VAL A 6 -8.64 30.45 -3.21
N MET A 7 -9.34 29.58 -3.93
CA MET A 7 -9.56 28.21 -3.48
C MET A 7 -8.22 27.51 -3.43
N GLY A 8 -7.63 27.44 -2.24
CA GLY A 8 -6.41 26.68 -2.00
C GLY A 8 -6.57 25.26 -2.51
N ARG A 9 -5.70 24.87 -3.46
CA ARG A 9 -5.57 23.48 -3.91
C ARG A 9 -5.37 22.60 -2.67
N LYS A 10 -6.38 21.84 -2.29
CA LYS A 10 -6.27 20.80 -1.25
C LYS A 10 -5.17 19.83 -1.71
N LYS A 11 -3.98 19.93 -1.13
CA LYS A 11 -2.86 19.03 -1.41
C LYS A 11 -3.37 17.62 -1.13
N LYS A 12 -3.43 16.74 -2.16
CA LYS A 12 -3.77 15.33 -1.97
C LYS A 12 -2.85 14.82 -0.86
N LYS A 13 -3.42 14.37 0.26
CA LYS A 13 -2.63 13.79 1.35
C LYS A 13 -1.80 12.66 0.74
N GLN A 14 -0.48 12.74 0.91
CA GLN A 14 0.39 11.65 0.50
C GLN A 14 -0.07 10.39 1.23
N LEU A 15 -0.33 9.32 0.47
CA LEU A 15 -0.69 8.04 1.06
C LEU A 15 0.52 7.50 1.81
N LYS A 16 0.28 6.99 3.03
CA LYS A 16 1.32 6.29 3.77
C LYS A 16 1.79 5.09 2.93
N PRO A 17 3.11 4.85 2.80
CA PRO A 17 3.63 3.73 2.03
C PRO A 17 3.03 2.40 2.49
N TRP A 18 2.66 1.54 1.54
CA TRP A 18 2.07 0.25 1.83
C TRP A 18 2.52 -0.78 0.79
N CYS A 19 2.55 -2.04 1.18
CA CYS A 19 2.95 -3.11 0.28
C CYS A 19 1.76 -3.64 -0.52
N TRP A 20 1.80 -3.49 -1.85
CA TRP A 20 0.77 -3.98 -2.76
C TRP A 20 0.49 -5.48 -2.60
N TYR A 21 1.56 -6.28 -2.47
CA TYR A 21 1.50 -7.73 -2.37
C TYR A 21 0.87 -8.25 -1.07
N CYS A 22 1.06 -7.58 0.07
CA CYS A 22 0.58 -8.11 1.38
C CYS A 22 -0.22 -7.12 2.23
N ASN A 23 -0.60 -5.96 1.69
CA ASN A 23 -1.40 -4.92 2.32
C ASN A 23 -0.83 -4.31 3.63
N ARG A 24 0.43 -4.61 3.99
CA ARG A 24 1.08 -4.04 5.18
C ARG A 24 1.42 -2.56 4.97
N ASP A 25 1.16 -1.74 5.99
CA ASP A 25 1.54 -0.32 6.04
C ASP A 25 2.96 -0.13 6.59
N PHE A 26 3.64 0.90 6.13
CA PHE A 26 5.01 1.26 6.52
C PHE A 26 5.13 2.77 6.71
N ASP A 27 5.99 3.21 7.62
CA ASP A 27 6.21 4.65 7.87
C ASP A 27 7.02 5.31 6.74
N ASP A 28 8.02 4.58 6.22
CA ASP A 28 8.91 5.07 5.18
C ASP A 28 8.95 4.14 3.97
N GLU A 29 9.11 4.74 2.79
CA GLU A 29 9.27 4.00 1.53
C GLU A 29 10.52 3.11 1.54
N LYS A 30 11.60 3.53 2.20
CA LYS A 30 12.81 2.71 2.35
C LYS A 30 12.53 1.41 3.11
N ILE A 31 11.71 1.46 4.15
CA ILE A 31 11.34 0.28 4.94
C ILE A 31 10.41 -0.64 4.12
N LEU A 32 9.49 -0.05 3.36
CA LEU A 32 8.65 -0.79 2.40
C LEU A 32 9.51 -1.54 1.37
N ILE A 33 10.49 -0.88 0.76
CA ILE A 33 11.39 -1.51 -0.22
C ILE A 33 12.18 -2.65 0.44
N GLN A 34 12.74 -2.43 1.64
CA GLN A 34 13.43 -3.49 2.37
C GLN A 34 12.51 -4.69 2.66
N HIS A 35 11.25 -4.44 3.01
CA HIS A 35 10.24 -5.48 3.20
C HIS A 35 9.95 -6.25 1.91
N GLN A 36 9.74 -5.56 0.78
CA GLN A 36 9.54 -6.18 -0.54
C GLN A 36 10.69 -7.12 -0.89
N LYS A 37 11.93 -6.63 -0.77
CA LYS A 37 13.16 -7.41 -1.01
C LYS A 37 13.25 -8.66 -0.13
N ALA A 38 12.88 -8.55 1.15
CA ALA A 38 13.03 -9.64 2.10
C ALA A 38 11.92 -10.68 2.03
N LYS A 39 10.68 -10.27 1.72
CA LYS A 39 9.48 -11.14 1.77
C LYS A 39 9.02 -11.63 0.40
N HIS A 40 9.08 -10.77 -0.62
CA HIS A 40 8.49 -11.03 -1.94
C HIS A 40 9.55 -11.30 -2.99
N PHE A 41 10.69 -10.61 -2.93
CA PHE A 41 11.74 -10.71 -3.95
C PHE A 41 12.99 -11.42 -3.44
N LYS A 42 12.81 -12.44 -2.61
CA LYS A 42 13.89 -13.30 -2.10
C LYS A 42 13.87 -14.61 -2.88
N CYS A 43 14.97 -14.92 -3.56
CA CYS A 43 15.15 -16.22 -4.21
C CYS A 43 15.03 -17.35 -3.17
N HIS A 44 14.23 -18.37 -3.47
CA HIS A 44 14.07 -19.53 -2.58
C HIS A 44 15.32 -20.42 -2.53
N ILE A 45 16.18 -20.35 -3.55
CA ILE A 45 17.35 -21.23 -3.71
C ILE A 45 18.60 -20.62 -3.07
N CYS A 46 19.07 -19.48 -3.59
CA CYS A 46 20.31 -18.85 -3.10
C CYS A 46 20.07 -17.71 -2.10
N HIS A 47 18.80 -17.43 -1.75
CA HIS A 47 18.42 -16.37 -0.83
C HIS A 47 18.85 -14.95 -1.22
N LYS A 48 19.30 -14.75 -2.47
CA LYS A 48 19.56 -13.43 -3.04
C LYS A 48 18.28 -12.60 -3.04
N LYS A 49 18.40 -11.35 -2.62
CA LYS A 49 17.30 -10.38 -2.60
C LYS A 49 17.37 -9.49 -3.83
N LEU A 50 16.30 -9.47 -4.60
CA LEU A 50 16.13 -8.69 -5.83
C LEU A 50 15.18 -7.52 -5.53
N TYR A 51 15.05 -6.59 -6.49
CA TYR A 51 14.28 -5.36 -6.29
C TYR A 51 12.86 -5.40 -6.85
N THR A 52 12.59 -6.26 -7.84
CA THR A 52 11.31 -6.34 -8.55
C THR A 52 10.93 -7.80 -8.85
N GLY A 53 9.65 -8.02 -9.19
CA GLY A 53 9.12 -9.33 -9.61
C GLY A 53 9.84 -9.89 -10.83
N PRO A 54 9.92 -9.16 -11.96
CA PRO A 54 10.62 -9.64 -13.15
C PRO A 54 12.10 -9.91 -12.88
N GLY A 55 12.74 -9.07 -12.05
CA GLY A 55 14.13 -9.27 -11.63
C GLY A 55 14.34 -10.57 -10.85
N LEU A 56 13.38 -10.97 -10.00
CA LEU A 56 13.40 -12.28 -9.34
C LEU A 56 13.23 -13.42 -10.36
N ALA A 57 12.31 -13.28 -11.32
CA ALA A 57 12.05 -14.33 -12.30
C ALA A 57 13.22 -14.57 -13.23
N ILE A 58 13.81 -13.49 -13.76
CA ILE A 58 15.02 -13.54 -14.57
C ILE A 58 16.17 -14.17 -13.77
N HIS A 59 16.33 -13.80 -12.49
CA HIS A 59 17.37 -14.38 -11.64
C HIS A 59 17.20 -15.90 -11.48
N CYS A 60 16.00 -16.38 -11.15
CA CYS A 60 15.74 -17.80 -11.02
C CYS A 60 15.98 -18.54 -12.35
N MET A 61 15.53 -17.97 -13.47
CA MET A 61 15.68 -18.60 -14.78
C MET A 61 17.14 -18.64 -15.24
N GLN A 62 17.89 -17.56 -15.07
CA GLN A 62 19.27 -17.47 -15.56
C GLN A 62 20.27 -18.23 -14.70
N VAL A 63 20.17 -18.08 -13.38
CA VAL A 63 21.15 -18.60 -12.41
C VAL A 63 20.82 -20.03 -11.99
N HIS A 64 19.53 -20.36 -11.85
CA HIS A 64 19.09 -21.64 -11.32
C HIS A 64 18.36 -22.51 -12.34
N LYS A 65 18.09 -21.99 -13.54
CA LYS A 65 17.31 -22.68 -14.59
C LYS A 65 15.91 -23.08 -14.10
N GLU A 66 15.36 -22.33 -13.15
CA GLU A 66 14.00 -22.50 -12.64
C GLU A 66 13.12 -21.32 -13.08
N THR A 67 11.89 -21.61 -13.48
CA THR A 67 10.88 -20.59 -13.79
C THR A 67 10.02 -20.32 -12.56
N ILE A 68 9.61 -19.07 -12.38
CA ILE A 68 8.63 -18.67 -11.38
C ILE A 68 7.52 -17.90 -12.09
N ASP A 69 6.28 -18.30 -11.86
CA ASP A 69 5.12 -17.71 -12.53
C ASP A 69 4.38 -16.71 -11.64
N ALA A 70 4.77 -16.62 -10.36
CA ALA A 70 4.09 -15.81 -9.36
C ALA A 70 5.04 -15.29 -8.27
N VAL A 71 4.77 -14.07 -7.78
CA VAL A 71 5.45 -13.49 -6.63
C VAL A 71 5.07 -14.26 -5.35
N PRO A 72 6.05 -14.79 -4.59
CA PRO A 72 5.77 -15.54 -3.37
C PRO A 72 5.24 -14.63 -2.25
N ASN A 73 4.45 -15.22 -1.35
CA ASN A 73 3.87 -14.57 -0.17
C ASN A 73 2.96 -13.36 -0.48
N ALA A 74 2.49 -13.23 -1.72
CA ALA A 74 1.51 -12.24 -2.12
C ALA A 74 0.08 -12.74 -1.90
N ILE A 75 -0.86 -11.82 -1.73
CA ILE A 75 -2.29 -12.15 -1.65
C ILE A 75 -2.79 -12.67 -3.00
N PRO A 76 -3.82 -13.53 -3.01
CA PRO A 76 -4.46 -13.98 -4.25
C PRO A 76 -4.91 -12.80 -5.10
N GLY A 77 -4.66 -12.85 -6.41
CA GLY A 77 -4.98 -11.77 -7.35
C GLY A 77 -3.94 -10.64 -7.41
N ARG A 78 -2.87 -10.70 -6.62
CA ARG A 78 -1.73 -9.76 -6.69
C ARG A 78 -0.39 -10.49 -6.77
N THR A 79 -0.38 -11.61 -7.47
CA THR A 79 0.79 -12.49 -7.63
C THR A 79 1.53 -12.26 -8.95
N ASP A 80 1.05 -11.37 -9.80
CA ASP A 80 1.60 -11.12 -11.12
C ASP A 80 3.09 -10.77 -11.04
N ILE A 81 3.90 -11.57 -11.73
CA ILE A 81 5.36 -11.47 -11.72
C ILE A 81 5.87 -10.46 -12.75
N GLU A 82 5.06 -10.07 -13.73
CA GLU A 82 5.44 -9.15 -14.80
C GLU A 82 5.35 -7.68 -14.36
N LEU A 83 4.59 -7.39 -13.31
CA LEU A 83 4.45 -6.04 -12.78
C LEU A 83 5.73 -5.56 -12.06
N GLU A 84 6.31 -4.47 -12.58
CA GLU A 84 7.49 -3.82 -12.02
C GLU A 84 7.12 -2.85 -10.89
N ILE A 85 6.82 -3.39 -9.71
CA ILE A 85 6.55 -2.57 -8.52
C ILE A 85 7.84 -2.38 -7.72
N TYR A 86 8.21 -1.12 -7.50
CA TYR A 86 9.33 -0.70 -6.65
C TYR A 86 8.85 0.32 -5.62
N GLY A 87 8.83 -0.06 -4.33
CA GLY A 87 8.21 0.78 -3.31
C GLY A 87 6.73 0.99 -3.62
N MET A 88 6.34 2.25 -3.84
CA MET A 88 4.98 2.64 -4.27
C MET A 88 4.88 2.89 -5.78
N GLU A 89 6.00 2.92 -6.50
CA GLU A 89 6.06 3.10 -7.94
C GLU A 89 5.68 1.79 -8.66
N GLY A 90 4.98 1.90 -9.79
CA GLY A 90 4.52 0.75 -10.59
C GLY A 90 3.21 0.10 -10.09
N ILE A 91 2.63 0.56 -8.99
CA ILE A 91 1.31 0.08 -8.53
C ILE A 91 0.22 0.56 -9.49
N PRO A 92 -0.66 -0.33 -10.01
CA PRO A 92 -1.77 0.08 -10.87
C PRO A 92 -2.66 1.16 -10.23
N GLU A 93 -3.02 2.19 -11.00
CA GLU A 93 -3.79 3.34 -10.49
C GLU A 93 -5.13 2.92 -9.87
N LYS A 94 -5.75 1.88 -10.41
CA LYS A 94 -7.00 1.31 -9.90
C LYS A 94 -6.87 0.84 -8.44
N ASP A 95 -5.78 0.15 -8.10
CA ASP A 95 -5.50 -0.30 -6.73
C ASP A 95 -5.15 0.86 -5.79
N MET A 96 -4.46 1.89 -6.32
CA MET A 96 -4.12 3.10 -5.57
C MET A 96 -5.38 3.88 -5.16
N ASP A 97 -6.34 4.02 -6.08
CA ASP A 97 -7.61 4.68 -5.81
C ASP A 97 -8.50 3.85 -4.89
N GLU A 98 -8.52 2.52 -5.04
CA GLU A 98 -9.22 1.63 -4.11
C GLU A 98 -8.66 1.76 -2.69
N ARG A 99 -7.33 1.73 -2.53
CA ARG A 99 -6.67 1.95 -1.23
C ARG A 99 -7.07 3.28 -0.62
N ARG A 100 -7.13 4.35 -1.43
CA ARG A 100 -7.56 5.68 -0.96
C ARG A 100 -8.99 5.64 -0.42
N ARG A 101 -9.93 5.06 -1.18
CA ARG A 101 -11.34 4.93 -0.77
C ARG A 101 -11.48 4.16 0.53
N LEU A 102 -10.76 3.05 0.68
CA LEU A 102 -10.78 2.23 1.90
C LEU A 102 -10.30 3.01 3.14
N LEU A 103 -9.25 3.82 3.00
CA LEU A 103 -8.73 4.65 4.09
C LEU A 103 -9.70 5.78 4.47
N GLU A 104 -10.36 6.39 3.49
CA GLU A 104 -11.40 7.40 3.71
C GLU A 104 -12.59 6.80 4.47
N GLN A 105 -13.07 5.61 4.06
CA GLN A 105 -14.16 4.90 4.74
C GLN A 105 -13.79 4.53 6.19
N LYS A 106 -12.58 3.99 6.43
CA LYS A 106 -12.10 3.68 7.78
C LYS A 106 -12.04 4.93 8.67
N THR A 107 -11.62 6.06 8.10
CA THR A 107 -11.57 7.33 8.82
C THR A 107 -12.98 7.78 9.18
N GLN A 108 -13.92 7.78 8.23
CA GLN A 108 -15.30 8.19 8.47
C GLN A 108 -16.01 7.31 9.52
N GLY A 109 -15.76 5.99 9.54
CA GLY A 109 -16.27 5.10 10.58
C GLY A 109 -15.78 5.46 11.98
N LYS A 110 -14.49 5.80 12.12
CA LYS A 110 -13.93 6.27 13.41
C LYS A 110 -14.55 7.57 13.88
N TRP A 111 -14.72 8.56 13.00
CA TRP A 111 -15.35 9.84 13.34
C TRP A 111 -16.82 9.68 13.70
N LYS A 112 -17.57 8.82 12.99
CA LYS A 112 -18.96 8.50 13.33
C LYS A 112 -19.06 7.86 14.72
N HIS A 113 -18.22 6.87 15.02
CA HIS A 113 -18.21 6.24 16.34
C HIS A 113 -17.85 7.26 17.44
N PHE A 114 -16.85 8.11 17.21
CA PHE A 114 -16.45 9.16 18.14
C PHE A 114 -17.55 10.23 18.34
N LEU A 115 -18.23 10.65 17.27
CA LEU A 115 -19.33 11.62 17.35
C LEU A 115 -20.54 11.04 18.10
N ILE A 116 -20.87 9.77 17.88
CA ILE A 116 -21.90 9.05 18.65
C ILE A 116 -21.51 8.99 20.13
N PHE A 117 -20.24 8.73 20.43
CA PHE A 117 -19.74 8.72 21.81
C PHE A 117 -19.86 10.10 22.48
N ILE A 118 -19.49 11.19 21.78
CA ILE A 118 -19.67 12.56 22.27
C ILE A 118 -21.15 12.90 22.49
N LEU A 119 -22.02 12.57 21.53
CA LEU A 119 -23.46 12.83 21.64
C LEU A 119 -24.10 12.07 22.81
N ASN A 120 -23.67 10.83 23.06
CA ASN A 120 -24.12 10.06 24.22
C ASN A 120 -23.59 10.60 25.55
N LEU A 121 -22.36 11.13 25.61
CA LEU A 121 -21.85 11.80 26.82
C LEU A 121 -22.64 13.06 27.17
N CYS A 122 -23.06 13.85 26.17
CA CYS A 122 -23.88 15.05 26.41
C CYS A 122 -25.28 14.71 26.96
N ASN A 123 -25.81 13.50 26.74
CA ASN A 123 -27.10 13.06 27.28
C ASN A 123 -27.00 12.37 28.66
N MET A 124 -25.80 12.22 29.23
CA MET A 124 -25.54 11.55 30.52
C MET A 124 -25.22 12.52 31.66
N ILE A 125 -25.32 13.84 31.44
CA ILE A 125 -25.21 14.84 32.50
C ILE A 125 -26.65 15.20 32.93
N PRO A 126 -27.20 14.61 34.00
CA PRO A 126 -28.41 15.14 34.61
C PRO A 126 -28.08 16.52 35.19
N LEU A 127 -28.96 17.49 34.93
CA LEU A 127 -28.97 18.84 35.52
C LEU A 127 -28.79 18.80 37.04
#